data_AF-A0A834X649-F1
#
_entry.id   AF-A0A834X649-F1
#
_cell.length_a   1.000
_cell.length_b   1.000
_cell.length_c   1.000
_cell.angle_alpha   90.00
_cell.angle_beta   90.00
_cell.angle_gamma   90.00
#
_symmetry.space_group_name_H-M   'P 1'
#
loop_
_entity.id
_entity.type
_entity.pdbx_description
1 polymer ?
#
loop_
_entity_poly.entity_id
_entity_poly.type
_entity_poly.pdbx_seq_one_letter_code
_entity_poly.pdbx_strand_id
1 'polypeptide(L)'
;MRTCWGGQLKSFAEVEEATRDLITGELAPPDIVWEMQHARTKQGVLVWANPQSQEIHGRIQQLVNEQAELPVEEPRMSRDEILASVLGERSGYVRGKEMRAEREKDRVQMRTKICAEREAEREEDRVQMHTKIRADMRAEREAEREEDRVQMRTEIRAEMEQDIDRRIKAQLGALMAGLQQGQFQASGSNSAENSPVGAQSK
;
A
#
# COMPACT_ATOMS: atom_id res chain seq x y z
N MET A 1 -3.16 -51.40 34.14
CA MET A 1 -2.78 -51.29 32.72
C MET A 1 -2.70 -49.81 32.37
N ARG A 2 -1.49 -49.29 32.11
CA ARG A 2 -1.28 -47.91 31.67
C ARG A 2 -1.20 -47.94 30.15
N THR A 3 -2.23 -47.46 29.47
CA THR A 3 -2.12 -47.23 28.02
C THR A 3 -1.36 -45.94 27.81
N CYS A 4 -0.20 -46.05 27.18
CA CYS A 4 0.59 -44.96 26.62
C CYS A 4 -0.27 -44.18 25.61
N TRP A 5 -0.37 -42.86 25.74
CA TRP A 5 -1.00 -42.00 24.73
C TRP A 5 0.09 -41.07 24.17
N GLY A 6 0.52 -41.39 22.94
CA GLY A 6 1.48 -40.60 22.17
C GLY A 6 0.85 -39.34 21.58
N GLY A 7 1.63 -38.27 21.57
CA GLY A 7 1.23 -36.89 21.29
C GLY A 7 1.48 -36.07 22.55
N GLN A 8 2.49 -35.20 22.55
CA GLN A 8 2.86 -34.34 23.67
C GLN A 8 1.60 -33.86 24.41
N LEU A 9 1.38 -34.34 25.64
CA LEU A 9 0.36 -33.80 26.52
C LEU A 9 0.81 -32.37 26.81
N LYS A 10 0.33 -31.41 26.00
CA LYS A 10 0.55 -30.00 26.27
C LYS A 10 0.06 -29.74 27.68
N SER A 11 0.90 -29.11 28.49
CA SER A 11 0.50 -28.66 29.81
C SER A 11 -0.64 -27.65 29.69
N PHE A 12 -1.46 -27.51 30.73
CA PHE A 12 -2.54 -26.51 30.74
C PHE A 12 -2.01 -25.11 30.40
N ALA A 13 -0.83 -24.74 30.92
CA ALA A 13 -0.17 -23.47 30.60
C ALA A 13 0.19 -23.32 29.11
N GLU A 14 0.55 -24.40 28.42
CA GLU A 14 0.82 -24.37 26.97
C GLU A 14 -0.46 -24.29 26.14
N VAL A 15 -1.54 -24.94 26.58
CA VAL A 15 -2.85 -24.83 25.92
C VAL A 15 -3.39 -23.40 26.06
N GLU A 16 -3.28 -22.80 27.24
CA GLU A 16 -3.64 -21.40 27.44
C GLU A 16 -2.88 -20.46 26.52
N GLU A 17 -1.56 -20.63 26.43
CA GLU A 17 -0.73 -19.80 25.57
C GLU A 17 -1.11 -19.95 24.09
N ALA A 18 -1.46 -21.17 23.67
CA ALA A 18 -1.93 -21.42 22.31
C ALA A 18 -3.28 -20.75 22.01
N THR A 19 -4.08 -20.45 23.03
CA THR A 19 -5.35 -19.71 22.91
C THR A 19 -5.19 -18.20 23.09
N ARG A 20 -3.95 -17.70 23.23
CA ARG A 20 -3.70 -16.28 23.39
C ARG A 20 -3.98 -15.55 22.08
N ASP A 21 -4.79 -14.50 22.16
CA ASP A 21 -4.99 -13.60 21.04
C ASP A 21 -3.69 -12.82 20.75
N LEU A 22 -3.21 -12.87 19.51
CA LEU A 22 -1.97 -12.21 19.09
C LEU A 22 -2.08 -10.68 19.08
N ILE A 23 -3.31 -10.15 19.01
CA ILE A 23 -3.57 -8.70 18.91
C ILE A 23 -3.78 -8.13 20.31
N THR A 24 -4.68 -8.72 21.09
CA THR A 24 -4.98 -8.22 22.44
C THR A 24 -4.06 -8.82 23.51
N GLY A 25 -3.41 -9.95 23.25
CA GLY A 25 -2.61 -10.67 24.24
C GLY A 25 -3.43 -11.28 25.37
N GLU A 26 -4.77 -11.24 25.28
CA GLU A 26 -5.65 -11.84 26.27
C GLU A 26 -5.71 -13.36 26.08
N LEU A 27 -5.75 -14.08 27.19
CA LEU A 27 -5.93 -15.52 27.18
C LEU A 27 -7.42 -15.83 27.03
N ALA A 28 -7.77 -16.88 26.29
CA ALA A 28 -9.14 -17.34 26.22
C ALA A 28 -9.69 -17.68 27.63
N PRO A 29 -11.01 -17.54 27.85
CA PRO A 29 -11.64 -17.88 29.12
C PRO A 29 -11.29 -19.30 29.64
N PRO A 30 -11.24 -19.51 30.97
CA PRO A 30 -10.79 -20.77 31.56
C PRO A 30 -11.65 -21.98 31.18
N ASP A 31 -12.94 -21.81 30.89
CA ASP A 31 -13.85 -22.84 30.38
C ASP A 31 -13.43 -23.32 28.99
N ILE A 32 -13.11 -22.39 28.08
CA ILE A 32 -12.63 -22.71 26.72
C ILE A 32 -11.32 -23.50 26.76
N VAL A 33 -10.37 -23.09 27.60
CA VAL A 33 -9.10 -23.79 27.76
C VAL A 33 -9.31 -25.18 28.38
N TRP A 34 -10.22 -25.29 29.35
CA TRP A 34 -10.59 -26.56 29.95
C TRP A 34 -11.21 -27.51 28.92
N GLU A 35 -12.11 -27.03 28.06
CA GLU A 35 -12.67 -27.79 26.94
C GLU A 35 -11.58 -28.31 26.00
N MET A 36 -10.64 -27.45 25.58
CA MET A 36 -9.56 -27.84 24.67
C MET A 36 -8.65 -28.94 25.24
N GLN A 37 -8.46 -28.97 26.56
CA GLN A 37 -7.61 -29.98 27.20
C GLN A 37 -8.38 -31.27 27.54
N HIS A 38 -9.65 -31.16 27.91
CA HIS A 38 -10.42 -32.25 28.50
C HIS A 38 -11.58 -32.76 27.63
N ALA A 39 -11.78 -32.17 26.45
CA ALA A 39 -12.71 -32.66 25.44
C ALA A 39 -12.01 -32.86 24.10
N ARG A 40 -12.61 -33.70 23.27
CA ARG A 40 -12.18 -33.90 21.89
C ARG A 40 -13.38 -33.88 20.97
N THR A 41 -13.26 -33.25 19.83
CA THR A 41 -14.27 -33.29 18.79
C THR A 41 -14.12 -34.58 17.99
N LYS A 42 -15.13 -35.46 18.04
CA LYS A 42 -15.22 -36.67 17.22
C LYS A 42 -16.44 -36.55 16.31
N GLN A 43 -16.22 -36.57 14.98
CA GLN A 43 -17.30 -36.46 13.99
C GLN A 43 -18.19 -35.21 14.20
N GLY A 44 -17.59 -34.09 14.61
CA GLY A 44 -18.31 -32.84 14.90
C GLY A 44 -19.01 -32.80 16.27
N VAL A 45 -19.00 -33.88 17.05
CA VAL A 45 -19.58 -33.94 18.38
C VAL A 45 -18.49 -33.82 19.44
N LEU A 46 -18.69 -32.93 20.41
CA LEU A 46 -17.79 -32.76 21.56
C LEU A 46 -17.92 -33.96 22.51
N VAL A 47 -16.81 -34.64 22.78
CA VAL A 47 -16.75 -35.79 23.70
C VAL A 47 -15.76 -35.51 24.82
N TRP A 48 -16.25 -35.48 26.05
CA TRP A 48 -15.44 -35.28 27.26
C TRP A 48 -14.59 -36.50 27.60
N ALA A 49 -13.41 -36.27 28.19
CA ALA A 49 -12.49 -37.31 28.61
C ALA A 49 -13.08 -38.20 29.72
N ASN A 50 -13.85 -37.60 30.64
CA ASN A 50 -14.61 -38.29 31.67
C ASN A 50 -15.80 -37.41 32.16
N PRO A 51 -16.80 -37.98 32.85
CA PRO A 51 -17.95 -37.22 33.35
C PRO A 51 -17.58 -36.11 34.33
N GLN A 52 -16.53 -36.32 35.14
CA GLN A 52 -16.06 -35.31 36.10
C GLN A 52 -15.52 -34.06 35.40
N SER A 53 -14.82 -34.21 34.27
CA SER A 53 -14.32 -33.09 33.47
C SER A 53 -15.46 -32.26 32.88
N GLN A 54 -16.55 -32.91 32.48
CA GLN A 54 -17.76 -32.21 32.01
C GLN A 54 -18.42 -31.41 33.14
N GLU A 55 -18.49 -31.98 34.35
CA GLU A 55 -19.03 -31.29 35.52
C GLU A 55 -18.17 -30.07 35.90
N ILE A 56 -16.85 -30.25 35.94
CA ILE A 56 -15.90 -29.17 36.19
C ILE A 56 -16.04 -28.06 35.16
N HIS A 57 -16.14 -28.41 33.87
CA HIS A 57 -16.37 -27.44 32.81
C HIS A 57 -17.62 -26.61 33.06
N GLY A 58 -18.74 -27.25 33.39
CA GLY A 58 -20.00 -26.56 33.67
C GLY A 58 -19.87 -25.56 34.83
N ARG A 59 -19.14 -25.92 35.89
CA ARG A 59 -18.87 -25.02 37.03
C ARG A 59 -17.97 -23.84 36.65
N ILE A 60 -16.92 -24.07 35.85
CA ILE A 60 -16.05 -22.98 35.37
C ILE A 60 -16.85 -22.04 34.47
N GLN A 61 -17.61 -22.58 33.53
CA GLN A 61 -18.44 -21.81 32.60
C GLN A 61 -19.48 -20.95 33.33
N GLN A 62 -20.12 -21.50 34.36
CA GLN A 62 -21.05 -20.75 35.20
C GLN A 62 -20.37 -19.53 35.84
N LEU A 63 -19.22 -19.72 36.50
CA LEU A 63 -18.48 -18.62 37.11
C LEU A 63 -18.02 -17.59 36.08
N VAL A 64 -17.55 -18.02 34.91
CA VAL A 64 -17.16 -17.11 33.82
C VAL A 64 -18.33 -16.24 33.38
N ASN A 65 -19.52 -16.84 33.19
CA ASN A 65 -20.72 -16.11 32.79
C ASN A 65 -21.18 -15.12 33.88
N GLU A 66 -21.21 -15.56 35.13
CA GLU A 66 -21.52 -14.69 36.28
C GLU A 66 -20.59 -13.48 36.31
N GLN A 67 -19.27 -13.69 36.14
CA GLN A 67 -18.27 -12.63 36.11
C GLN A 67 -18.39 -11.70 34.89
N ALA A 68 -18.90 -12.20 33.76
CA ALA A 68 -19.14 -11.39 32.57
C ALA A 68 -20.36 -10.47 32.74
N GLU A 69 -21.37 -10.92 33.49
CA GLU A 69 -22.59 -10.15 33.81
C GLU A 69 -22.40 -9.14 34.95
N LEU A 70 -21.31 -9.24 35.73
CA LEU A 70 -21.02 -8.28 36.80
C LEU A 70 -20.79 -6.86 36.25
N PRO A 71 -21.39 -5.83 36.89
CA PRO A 71 -21.11 -4.43 36.60
C PRO A 71 -19.61 -4.12 36.66
N VAL A 72 -19.15 -3.14 35.87
CA VAL A 72 -17.73 -2.75 35.77
C VAL A 72 -17.14 -2.32 37.12
N GLU A 73 -17.98 -1.86 38.05
CA GLU A 73 -17.58 -1.39 39.39
C GLU A 73 -17.33 -2.54 40.38
N GLU A 74 -17.81 -3.75 40.09
CA GLU A 74 -17.65 -4.88 41.00
C GLU A 74 -16.30 -5.60 40.77
N PRO A 75 -15.61 -6.00 41.85
CA PRO A 75 -14.34 -6.69 41.73
C PRO A 75 -14.54 -8.05 41.08
N ARG A 76 -14.02 -8.19 39.85
CA ARG A 76 -14.10 -9.43 39.08
C ARG A 76 -13.07 -10.44 39.56
N MET A 77 -13.49 -11.70 39.67
CA MET A 77 -12.59 -12.83 39.89
C MET A 77 -11.67 -12.98 38.69
N SER A 78 -10.38 -13.10 38.97
CA SER A 78 -9.40 -13.48 37.98
C SER A 78 -9.53 -14.95 37.60
N ARG A 79 -9.00 -15.31 36.44
CA ARG A 79 -8.94 -16.68 35.93
C ARG A 79 -8.45 -17.70 36.97
N ASP A 80 -7.35 -17.39 37.66
CA ASP A 80 -6.74 -18.29 38.64
C ASP A 80 -7.64 -18.45 39.89
N GLU A 81 -8.41 -17.42 40.26
CA GLU A 81 -9.40 -17.49 41.34
C GLU A 81 -10.62 -18.33 40.95
N ILE A 82 -11.08 -18.23 39.70
CA ILE A 82 -12.13 -19.10 39.15
C ILE A 82 -11.66 -20.56 39.19
N LEU A 83 -10.44 -20.83 38.71
CA LEU A 83 -9.86 -22.18 38.73
C LEU A 83 -9.64 -22.69 40.16
N ALA A 84 -9.17 -21.83 41.08
CA ALA A 84 -8.98 -22.20 42.49
C ALA A 84 -10.32 -22.52 43.18
N SER A 85 -11.39 -21.80 42.84
CA SER A 85 -12.74 -22.05 43.38
C SER A 85 -13.28 -23.43 42.97
N VAL A 86 -13.07 -23.83 41.70
CA VAL A 86 -13.60 -25.10 41.18
C VAL A 86 -12.69 -26.29 41.48
N LEU A 87 -11.38 -26.13 41.32
CA LEU A 87 -10.40 -27.23 41.38
C LEU A 87 -9.66 -27.29 42.71
N GLY A 88 -9.73 -26.23 43.52
CA GLY A 88 -8.92 -26.03 44.71
C GLY A 88 -7.54 -25.41 44.41
N GLU A 89 -6.99 -24.72 45.40
CA GLU A 89 -5.70 -24.01 45.32
C GLU A 89 -4.51 -24.93 45.01
N ARG A 90 -4.59 -26.22 45.35
CA ARG A 90 -3.52 -27.21 45.17
C ARG A 90 -3.66 -28.05 43.91
N SER A 91 -4.55 -27.66 43.00
CA SER A 91 -4.83 -28.43 41.79
C SER A 91 -3.70 -28.44 40.76
N GLY A 92 -2.71 -27.55 40.89
CA GLY A 92 -1.63 -27.39 39.92
C GLY A 92 -2.03 -26.63 38.64
N TYR A 93 -3.32 -26.27 38.52
CA TYR A 93 -3.86 -25.43 37.44
C TYR A 93 -3.84 -23.93 37.80
N VAL A 94 -3.69 -23.61 39.09
CA VAL A 94 -3.61 -22.24 39.62
C VAL A 94 -2.15 -21.79 39.61
N ARG A 95 -1.84 -20.69 38.93
CA ARG A 95 -0.49 -20.10 38.97
C ARG A 95 -0.27 -19.32 40.25
N GLY A 96 0.91 -19.47 40.86
CA GLY A 96 1.34 -18.63 41.98
C GLY A 96 1.52 -17.17 41.53
N LYS A 97 1.25 -16.21 42.45
CA LYS A 97 1.28 -14.76 42.19
C LYS A 97 2.56 -14.25 41.51
N GLU A 98 3.71 -14.86 41.79
CA GLU A 98 5.02 -14.41 41.31
C GLU A 98 5.23 -14.66 39.80
N MET A 99 4.70 -15.75 39.24
CA MET A 99 4.82 -16.05 37.80
C MET A 99 4.05 -15.03 36.93
N ARG A 100 3.07 -14.34 37.52
CA ARG A 100 2.23 -13.33 36.85
C ARG A 100 3.00 -12.05 36.57
N ALA A 101 3.82 -11.59 37.53
CA ALA A 101 4.55 -10.34 37.42
C ALA A 101 5.68 -10.41 36.37
N GLU A 102 6.35 -11.55 36.24
CA GLU A 102 7.40 -11.75 35.23
C GLU A 102 6.81 -11.70 33.82
N ARG A 103 5.71 -12.42 33.58
CA ARG A 103 5.03 -12.45 32.27
C ARG A 103 4.39 -11.12 31.89
N GLU A 104 3.99 -10.31 32.87
CA GLU A 104 3.51 -8.94 32.65
C GLU A 104 4.61 -8.06 32.04
N LYS A 105 5.83 -8.14 32.56
CA LYS A 105 6.98 -7.40 32.03
C LYS A 105 7.31 -7.84 30.61
N ASP A 106 7.33 -9.14 30.35
CA ASP A 106 7.54 -9.70 29.01
C ASP A 106 6.46 -9.21 28.03
N ARG A 107 5.19 -9.11 28.48
CA ARG A 107 4.08 -8.59 27.67
C ARG A 107 4.28 -7.13 27.31
N VAL A 108 4.61 -6.29 28.28
CA VAL A 108 4.87 -4.86 28.04
C VAL A 108 6.04 -4.71 27.07
N GLN A 109 7.11 -5.49 27.23
CA GLN A 109 8.27 -5.44 26.35
C GLN A 109 7.97 -5.92 24.93
N MET A 110 7.15 -6.96 24.75
CA MET A 110 6.78 -7.44 23.42
C MET A 110 5.87 -6.44 22.69
N ARG A 111 4.91 -5.84 23.42
CA ARG A 111 4.04 -4.80 22.87
C ARG A 111 4.83 -3.55 22.45
N THR A 112 5.79 -3.11 23.25
CA THR A 112 6.63 -1.97 22.87
C THR A 112 7.47 -2.25 21.63
N LYS A 113 8.02 -3.47 21.49
CA LYS A 113 8.72 -3.89 20.27
C LYS A 113 7.81 -3.85 19.04
N ILE A 114 6.63 -4.47 19.10
CA ILE A 114 5.68 -4.51 17.96
C ILE A 114 5.20 -3.10 17.59
N CYS A 115 4.94 -2.24 18.58
CA CYS A 115 4.57 -0.85 18.32
C CYS A 115 5.70 -0.07 17.63
N ALA A 116 6.95 -0.25 18.10
CA ALA A 116 8.12 0.40 17.50
C ALA A 116 8.37 -0.08 16.07
N GLU A 117 8.25 -1.38 15.80
CA GLU A 117 8.40 -1.94 14.45
C GLU A 117 7.34 -1.39 13.49
N ARG A 118 6.07 -1.34 13.90
CA ARG A 118 4.99 -0.74 13.09
C ARG A 118 5.16 0.76 12.86
N GLU A 119 5.76 1.46 13.82
CA GLU A 119 6.05 2.89 13.67
C GLU A 119 7.21 3.13 12.69
N ALA A 120 8.25 2.28 12.74
CA ALA A 120 9.33 2.29 11.76
C ALA A 120 8.80 2.02 10.34
N GLU A 121 7.97 0.99 10.17
CA GLU A 121 7.35 0.65 8.86
C GLU A 121 6.52 1.83 8.31
N ARG A 122 5.68 2.45 9.16
CA ARG A 122 4.90 3.65 8.75
C ARG A 122 5.79 4.82 8.35
N GLU A 123 6.92 5.01 9.02
CA GLU A 123 7.85 6.10 8.68
C GLU A 123 8.60 5.80 7.38
N GLU A 124 9.00 4.54 7.16
CA GLU A 124 9.58 4.11 5.88
C GLU A 124 8.62 4.36 4.72
N ASP A 125 7.35 4.01 4.84
CA ASP A 125 6.32 4.28 3.83
C ASP A 125 6.16 5.78 3.56
N ARG A 126 6.17 6.62 4.60
CA ARG A 126 6.08 8.09 4.46
C ARG A 126 7.30 8.64 3.71
N VAL A 127 8.50 8.17 4.04
CA VAL A 127 9.74 8.58 3.38
C VAL A 127 9.74 8.11 1.92
N GLN A 128 9.32 6.88 1.65
CA GLN A 128 9.22 6.35 0.28
C GLN A 128 8.21 7.15 -0.55
N MET A 129 7.03 7.45 0.00
CA MET A 129 6.03 8.25 -0.70
C MET A 129 6.55 9.65 -1.01
N HIS A 130 7.16 10.32 -0.04
CA HIS A 130 7.68 11.66 -0.22
C HIS A 130 8.85 11.72 -1.20
N THR A 131 9.74 10.71 -1.18
CA THR A 131 10.85 10.62 -2.14
C THR A 131 10.36 10.36 -3.55
N LYS A 132 9.36 9.49 -3.73
CA LYS A 132 8.74 9.23 -5.04
C LYS A 132 8.07 10.47 -5.61
N ILE A 133 7.23 11.17 -4.84
CA ILE A 133 6.60 12.43 -5.27
C ILE A 133 7.65 13.45 -5.69
N ARG A 134 8.76 13.57 -4.94
CA ARG A 134 9.85 14.49 -5.29
C ARG A 134 10.55 14.09 -6.58
N ALA A 135 10.74 12.79 -6.84
CA ALA A 135 11.34 12.30 -8.06
C ALA A 135 10.42 12.54 -9.27
N ASP A 136 9.13 12.23 -9.13
CA ASP A 136 8.12 12.42 -10.18
C ASP A 136 8.03 13.90 -10.59
N MET A 137 7.95 14.82 -9.61
CA MET A 137 7.95 16.27 -9.84
C MET A 137 9.24 16.81 -10.49
N ARG A 138 10.36 16.07 -10.39
CA ARG A 138 11.62 16.43 -11.08
C ARG A 138 11.61 15.92 -12.51
N ALA A 139 11.19 14.67 -12.69
CA ALA A 139 11.06 14.04 -14.00
C ALA A 139 10.06 14.80 -14.88
N GLU A 140 8.92 15.22 -14.33
CA GLU A 140 7.89 15.99 -15.05
C GLU A 140 8.45 17.33 -15.57
N ARG A 141 9.17 18.09 -14.72
CA ARG A 141 9.82 19.34 -15.14
C ARG A 141 10.93 19.13 -16.16
N GLU A 142 11.59 17.98 -16.14
CA GLU A 142 12.61 17.62 -17.13
C GLU A 142 11.98 17.24 -18.47
N ALA A 143 10.87 16.51 -18.44
CA ALA A 143 10.08 16.17 -19.62
C ALA A 143 9.53 17.43 -20.30
N GLU A 144 8.93 18.36 -19.54
CA GLU A 144 8.41 19.64 -20.04
C GLU A 144 9.52 20.45 -20.74
N ARG A 145 10.71 20.54 -20.12
CA ARG A 145 11.86 21.23 -20.73
C ARG A 145 12.34 20.57 -22.01
N GLU A 146 12.24 19.25 -22.13
CA GLU A 146 12.63 18.56 -23.37
C GLU A 146 11.55 18.71 -24.44
N GLU A 147 10.27 18.69 -24.07
CA GLU A 147 9.15 19.01 -24.96
C GLU A 147 9.30 20.40 -25.56
N ASP A 148 9.60 21.43 -24.74
CA ASP A 148 9.87 22.80 -25.23
C ASP A 148 11.02 22.83 -26.24
N ARG A 149 12.09 22.06 -26.00
CA ARG A 149 13.25 22.00 -26.90
C ARG A 149 12.91 21.31 -28.21
N VAL A 150 12.11 20.26 -28.17
CA VAL A 150 11.62 19.58 -29.37
C VAL A 150 10.70 20.51 -30.14
N GLN A 151 9.75 21.17 -29.46
CA GLN A 151 8.83 22.10 -30.05
C GLN A 151 9.57 23.24 -30.76
N MET A 152 10.50 23.92 -30.08
CA MET A 152 11.32 24.98 -30.68
C MET A 152 12.11 24.48 -31.90
N ARG A 153 12.66 23.25 -31.87
CA ARG A 153 13.34 22.66 -33.04
C ARG A 153 12.38 22.42 -34.21
N THR A 154 11.16 21.97 -33.93
CA THR A 154 10.15 21.73 -34.98
C THR A 154 9.63 23.04 -35.58
N GLU A 155 9.42 24.07 -34.76
CA GLU A 155 9.00 25.40 -35.21
C GLU A 155 10.06 26.04 -36.11
N ILE A 156 11.33 26.06 -35.67
CA ILE A 156 12.44 26.56 -36.49
C ILE A 156 12.53 25.81 -37.83
N ARG A 157 12.39 24.47 -37.81
CA ARG A 157 12.41 23.68 -39.04
C ARG A 157 11.27 24.06 -39.97
N ALA A 158 10.05 24.19 -39.45
CA ALA A 158 8.88 24.55 -40.25
C ALA A 158 9.01 25.97 -40.83
N GLU A 159 9.56 26.92 -40.06
CA GLU A 159 9.80 28.28 -40.52
C GLU A 159 10.83 28.30 -41.67
N MET A 160 11.94 27.57 -41.53
CA MET A 160 12.93 27.44 -42.60
C MET A 160 12.34 26.83 -43.88
N GLU A 161 11.50 25.80 -43.74
CA GLU A 161 10.83 25.16 -44.87
C GLU A 161 9.89 26.13 -45.59
N GLN A 162 9.11 26.92 -44.85
CA GLN A 162 8.27 27.96 -45.43
C GLN A 162 9.07 29.05 -46.15
N ASP A 163 10.21 29.47 -45.60
CA ASP A 163 11.05 30.50 -46.22
C ASP A 163 11.68 30.00 -47.54
N ILE A 164 12.15 28.75 -47.56
CA ILE A 164 12.65 28.08 -48.77
C ILE A 164 11.55 28.02 -49.83
N ASP A 165 10.34 27.60 -49.45
CA ASP A 165 9.19 27.52 -50.36
C ASP A 165 8.81 28.88 -50.94
N ARG A 166 8.78 29.94 -50.11
CA ARG A 166 8.49 31.30 -50.57
C ARG A 166 9.55 31.78 -51.56
N ARG A 167 10.84 31.53 -51.29
CA ARG A 167 11.94 31.88 -52.20
C ARG A 167 11.84 31.15 -53.53
N ILE A 168 11.57 29.84 -53.52
CA ILE A 168 11.39 29.06 -54.74
C ILE A 168 10.22 29.60 -55.56
N LYS A 169 9.06 29.83 -54.92
CA LYS A 169 7.88 30.40 -55.61
C LYS A 169 8.16 31.78 -56.20
N ALA A 170 8.85 32.65 -55.46
CA ALA A 170 9.23 33.98 -55.94
C ALA A 170 10.21 33.91 -57.13
N GLN A 171 11.22 33.05 -57.07
CA GLN A 171 12.17 32.84 -58.17
C GLN A 171 11.48 32.29 -59.42
N LEU A 172 10.61 31.29 -59.28
CA LEU A 172 9.81 30.75 -60.38
C LEU A 172 8.88 31.81 -60.98
N GLY A 173 8.20 32.60 -60.14
CA GLY A 173 7.34 33.70 -60.58
C GLY A 173 8.10 34.76 -61.36
N ALA A 174 9.28 35.18 -60.88
CA ALA A 174 10.14 36.14 -61.58
C ALA A 174 10.62 35.60 -62.94
N LEU A 175 10.99 34.32 -63.01
CA LEU A 175 11.42 33.67 -64.24
C LEU A 175 10.30 33.60 -65.29
N MET A 176 9.07 33.26 -64.86
CA MET A 176 7.90 33.28 -65.76
C MET A 176 7.56 34.70 -66.25
N ALA A 177 7.63 35.72 -65.38
CA ALA A 177 7.39 37.10 -65.76
C ALA A 177 8.41 37.62 -66.79
N GLY A 178 9.69 37.26 -66.62
CA GLY A 178 10.76 37.58 -67.58
C GLY A 178 10.52 36.96 -68.96
N LEU A 179 10.07 35.70 -69.01
CA LEU A 179 9.69 35.02 -70.26
C LEU A 179 8.53 35.73 -70.97
N GLN A 180 7.52 36.20 -70.23
CA GLN A 180 6.38 36.90 -70.81
C GLN A 180 6.73 38.28 -71.36
N GLN A 181 7.64 39.02 -70.69
CA GLN A 181 8.13 40.31 -71.16
C GLN A 181 9.02 40.18 -72.41
N GLY A 182 9.81 39.11 -72.52
CA GLY A 182 10.61 38.82 -73.72
C GLY A 182 9.78 38.55 -74.98
N GLN A 183 8.60 37.93 -74.84
CA GLN A 183 7.68 37.71 -75.97
C GLN A 183 6.96 38.99 -76.43
N PHE A 184 6.72 39.95 -75.53
CA PHE A 184 6.08 41.23 -75.86
C PHE A 184 7.04 42.20 -76.59
N GLN A 185 8.35 42.13 -76.32
CA GLN A 185 9.35 42.92 -77.05
C GLN A 185 9.63 42.37 -78.45
N ALA A 186 9.60 41.05 -78.64
CA ALA A 186 9.78 40.43 -79.96
C ALA A 186 8.61 40.71 -80.93
N SER A 187 7.44 41.11 -80.43
CA SER A 187 6.26 41.44 -81.22
C SER A 187 6.03 42.94 -81.44
N GLY A 188 6.83 43.82 -80.81
CA GLY A 188 6.71 45.29 -80.91
C GLY A 188 7.67 45.98 -81.89
N SER A 189 8.63 45.27 -82.50
CA SER A 189 9.68 45.86 -83.35
C SER A 189 9.42 45.69 -84.84
N ASN A 190 8.27 46.14 -85.36
CA ASN A 190 8.04 46.28 -86.80
C ASN A 190 7.03 47.40 -87.09
N SER A 191 7.41 48.66 -86.90
CA SER A 191 6.83 49.81 -87.62
C SER A 191 7.55 51.09 -87.22
N ALA A 192 8.40 51.60 -88.12
CA ALA A 192 8.52 53.01 -88.52
C ALA A 192 9.93 53.32 -89.08
N GLU A 193 10.18 52.91 -90.31
CA GLU A 193 11.06 53.67 -91.20
C GLU A 193 10.27 54.86 -91.76
N ASN A 194 10.70 56.09 -91.45
CA ASN A 194 11.10 57.06 -92.48
C ASN A 194 11.50 58.40 -91.84
N SER A 195 12.74 58.79 -92.15
CA SER A 195 13.28 60.16 -92.11
C SER A 195 12.45 61.12 -93.01
N PRO A 196 12.69 62.47 -93.09
CA PRO A 196 13.97 63.15 -92.90
C PRO A 196 13.97 64.58 -92.28
N VAL A 197 15.19 64.99 -91.86
CA VAL A 197 15.87 66.29 -92.08
C VAL A 197 15.07 67.60 -91.86
N GLY A 198 15.58 68.45 -90.96
CA GLY A 198 15.39 69.90 -91.09
C GLY A 198 15.86 70.77 -89.91
N ALA A 199 16.86 71.62 -90.20
CA ALA A 199 17.05 73.02 -89.74
C ALA A 199 17.30 73.31 -88.22
N GLN A 200 18.50 73.76 -87.82
CA GLN A 200 19.02 75.15 -87.78
C GLN A 200 18.56 76.01 -86.58
N SER A 201 19.56 76.52 -85.84
CA SER A 201 19.69 77.83 -85.14
C SER A 201 18.43 78.50 -84.59
N LYS A 202 18.35 78.86 -83.30
CA LYS A 202 19.18 79.82 -82.54
C LYS A 202 18.76 79.76 -81.07
#